data_AF-A0A804I430-F1
#
_entry.id   AF-A0A804I430-F1
#
_cell.length_a   1.000
_cell.length_b   1.000
_cell.length_c   1.000
_cell.angle_alpha   90.00
_cell.angle_beta   90.00
_cell.angle_gamma   90.00
#
_symmetry.space_group_name_H-M   'P 1'
#
loop_
_entity.id
_entity.type
_entity.pdbx_description
1 polymer ?
#
loop_
_entity_poly.entity_id
_entity_poly.type
_entity_poly.pdbx_seq_one_letter_code
_entity_poly.pdbx_strand_id
1 'polypeptide(L)'
;MGAGRMEMQKIKIGRPGEEEEVAVGGWETPKRAEFRIPAAVRCPAPPKKKSPSVAFGKRGDPPKNGYFHPPDLEALFALFSRREACA
;
A
#
# COMPACT_ATOMS: atom_id res chain seq x y z
N MET A 1 55.30 -10.14 -30.94
CA MET A 1 53.87 -10.18 -30.57
C MET A 1 53.58 -8.96 -29.71
N GLY A 2 53.02 -7.89 -30.30
CA GLY A 2 52.76 -6.65 -29.59
C GLY A 2 51.40 -6.69 -28.91
N ALA A 3 51.35 -6.49 -27.60
CA ALA A 3 50.11 -6.31 -26.86
C ALA A 3 49.67 -4.85 -26.99
N GLY A 4 48.69 -4.58 -27.85
CA GLY A 4 48.07 -3.27 -27.97
C GLY A 4 47.29 -2.92 -26.71
N ARG A 5 47.70 -1.85 -26.01
CA ARG A 5 46.91 -1.24 -24.93
C ARG A 5 45.73 -0.50 -25.55
N MET A 6 44.50 -0.90 -25.22
CA MET A 6 43.31 -0.17 -25.63
C MET A 6 43.05 0.95 -24.63
N GLU A 7 43.19 2.20 -25.06
CA GLU A 7 42.88 3.37 -24.22
C GLU A 7 41.36 3.60 -24.20
N MET A 8 40.78 3.59 -23.00
CA MET A 8 39.37 3.93 -22.79
C MET A 8 39.18 5.45 -22.88
N GLN A 9 38.57 5.92 -23.96
CA GLN A 9 38.24 7.33 -24.14
C GLN A 9 37.06 7.71 -23.22
N LYS A 10 37.29 8.69 -22.34
CA LYS A 10 36.32 9.14 -21.33
C LYS A 10 35.24 9.98 -21.99
N ILE A 11 34.04 9.42 -22.11
CA ILE A 11 32.85 10.13 -22.59
C ILE A 11 32.49 11.22 -21.57
N LYS A 12 32.55 12.48 -22.01
CA LYS A 12 32.07 13.64 -21.23
C LYS A 12 30.55 13.71 -21.36
N ILE A 13 29.85 13.35 -20.30
CA ILE A 13 28.41 13.59 -20.19
C ILE A 13 28.24 15.10 -19.96
N GLY A 14 27.61 15.78 -20.90
CA GLY A 14 27.30 17.21 -20.81
C GLY A 14 26.35 17.51 -19.66
N ARG A 15 26.56 18.65 -19.00
CA ARG A 15 25.70 19.17 -17.92
C ARG A 15 24.37 19.63 -18.53
N PRO A 16 23.20 19.14 -18.08
CA PRO A 16 21.94 19.75 -18.47
C PRO A 16 21.79 21.09 -17.75
N GLY A 17 21.32 22.09 -18.50
CA GLY A 17 21.15 23.47 -18.07
C GLY A 17 20.15 23.67 -16.94
N GLU A 18 20.39 24.77 -16.24
CA GLU A 18 19.46 25.58 -15.44
C GLU A 18 18.16 25.85 -16.21
N GLU A 19 17.00 26.20 -15.65
CA GLU A 19 16.41 26.19 -14.31
C GLU A 19 14.95 26.57 -14.60
N GLU A 20 13.99 25.69 -14.29
CA GLU A 20 12.56 26.03 -14.36
C GLU A 20 12.04 26.01 -12.93
N GLU A 21 12.01 27.18 -12.30
CA GLU A 21 11.43 27.43 -10.98
C GLU A 21 9.90 27.29 -11.07
N VAL A 22 9.41 26.05 -11.03
CA VAL A 22 8.03 25.75 -10.68
C VAL A 22 7.90 26.00 -9.18
N ALA A 23 7.04 26.91 -8.76
CA ALA A 23 6.74 27.19 -7.35
C ALA A 23 6.18 25.94 -6.63
N VAL A 24 7.06 25.04 -6.22
CA VAL A 24 6.78 23.88 -5.36
C VAL A 24 6.97 24.33 -3.92
N GLY A 25 5.97 25.03 -3.39
CA GLY A 25 6.04 25.60 -2.05
C GLY A 25 4.67 25.58 -1.38
N GLY A 26 4.26 24.42 -0.88
CA GLY A 26 3.03 24.31 -0.09
C GLY A 26 2.67 22.91 0.40
N TRP A 27 3.33 21.88 -0.13
CA TRP A 27 3.02 20.47 0.16
C TRP A 27 4.22 19.72 0.78
N GLU A 28 5.16 20.45 1.39
CA GLU A 28 6.33 19.85 2.02
C GLU A 28 6.03 19.43 3.48
N THR A 29 6.58 18.29 3.90
CA THR A 29 6.49 17.85 5.30
C THR A 29 7.17 18.87 6.22
N PRO A 30 6.52 19.34 7.30
CA PRO A 30 7.14 20.25 8.26
C PRO A 30 8.49 19.74 8.78
N LYS A 31 9.54 20.55 8.64
CA LYS A 31 10.93 20.18 8.98
C LYS A 31 11.28 20.34 10.47
N ARG A 32 10.44 21.04 11.25
CA ARG A 32 10.69 21.27 12.69
C ARG A 32 10.63 19.96 13.45
N ALA A 33 11.55 19.77 14.40
CA ALA A 33 11.68 18.52 15.16
C ALA A 33 10.40 18.14 15.94
N GLU A 34 9.66 19.14 16.41
CA GLU A 34 8.38 19.00 17.12
C GLU A 34 7.30 18.27 16.30
N PHE A 35 7.35 18.40 14.96
CA PHE A 35 6.37 17.80 14.04
C PHE A 35 6.93 16.59 13.28
N ARG A 36 8.19 16.21 13.52
CA ARG A 36 8.81 15.06 12.87
C ARG A 36 8.32 13.78 13.55
N ILE A 37 7.87 12.83 12.75
CA ILE A 37 7.57 11.48 13.25
C ILE A 37 8.83 10.94 13.94
N PRO A 38 8.74 10.45 15.19
CA PRO A 38 9.88 9.88 15.90
C PRO A 38 10.58 8.83 15.03
N ALA A 39 11.92 8.80 15.10
CA ALA A 39 12.70 7.78 14.40
C ALA A 39 12.15 6.39 14.75
N ALA A 40 12.06 5.52 13.73
CA ALA A 40 11.37 4.24 13.83
C ALA A 40 11.80 3.49 15.09
N VAL A 41 10.88 3.41 16.06
CA VAL A 41 11.03 2.54 17.21
C VAL A 41 11.20 1.14 16.65
N ARG A 42 12.23 0.41 17.09
CA ARG A 42 12.50 -0.95 16.59
C ARG A 42 11.21 -1.77 16.72
N CYS A 43 10.63 -2.15 15.58
CA CYS A 43 9.43 -2.97 15.56
C CYS A 43 9.68 -4.21 16.43
N PRO A 44 8.72 -4.61 17.27
CA PRO A 44 8.86 -5.85 18.01
C PRO A 44 9.10 -7.00 17.02
N ALA A 45 9.81 -8.04 17.48
CA ALA A 45 10.05 -9.21 16.64
C ALA A 45 8.71 -9.76 16.13
N PRO A 46 8.63 -10.20 14.86
CA PRO A 46 7.39 -10.69 14.29
C PRO A 46 6.84 -11.86 15.12
N PRO A 47 5.50 -11.97 15.26
CA PRO A 47 4.91 -13.08 15.97
C PRO A 47 5.29 -14.40 15.30
N LYS A 48 5.56 -15.43 16.11
CA LYS A 48 5.92 -16.77 15.59
C LYS A 48 4.74 -17.36 14.83
N LYS A 49 5.00 -17.84 13.61
CA LYS A 49 4.01 -18.59 12.82
C LYS A 49 3.61 -19.84 13.61
N LYS A 50 2.32 -20.02 13.87
CA LYS A 50 1.78 -21.25 14.48
C LYS A 50 1.97 -22.41 13.50
N SER A 51 2.26 -23.60 14.02
CA SER A 51 2.29 -24.81 13.19
C SER A 51 0.91 -25.02 12.53
N PRO A 52 0.86 -25.65 11.34
CA PRO A 52 -0.41 -25.98 10.68
C PRO A 52 -1.34 -26.78 11.61
N SER A 53 -0.80 -27.66 12.46
CA SER A 53 -1.59 -28.42 13.43
C SER A 53 -2.35 -27.55 14.45
N VAL A 54 -1.79 -26.39 14.84
CA VAL A 54 -2.42 -25.46 15.79
C VAL A 54 -3.29 -24.42 15.08
N ALA A 55 -2.91 -24.00 13.87
CA ALA A 55 -3.70 -23.04 13.06
C ALA A 55 -4.98 -23.68 12.48
N PHE A 56 -4.97 -24.99 12.26
CA PHE A 56 -6.12 -25.77 11.78
C PHE A 56 -6.80 -26.57 12.91
N GLY A 57 -6.34 -26.39 14.16
CA GLY A 57 -6.89 -27.07 15.33
C GLY A 57 -8.38 -26.76 15.46
N LYS A 58 -9.20 -27.79 15.20
CA LYS A 58 -10.67 -27.75 15.16
C LYS A 58 -11.20 -26.61 14.29
N ARG A 59 -10.92 -26.66 12.97
CA ARG A 59 -11.88 -26.09 12.02
C ARG A 59 -13.21 -26.81 12.28
N GLY A 60 -14.09 -26.19 13.06
CA GLY A 60 -15.45 -26.68 13.20
C GLY A 60 -16.09 -26.75 11.83
N ASP A 61 -17.04 -27.67 11.67
CA ASP A 61 -17.87 -27.67 10.47
C ASP A 61 -18.46 -26.27 10.26
N PRO A 62 -18.58 -25.80 9.00
CA PRO A 62 -19.33 -24.58 8.73
C PRO A 62 -20.70 -24.64 9.43
N PRO A 63 -21.23 -23.51 9.93
CA PRO A 63 -22.56 -23.45 10.49
C PRO A 63 -23.55 -24.09 9.53
N LYS A 64 -24.38 -24.98 10.05
CA LYS A 64 -25.36 -25.76 9.27
C LYS A 64 -26.27 -24.88 8.41
N ASN A 65 -26.50 -23.64 8.85
CA ASN A 65 -27.41 -22.71 8.21
C ASN A 65 -26.68 -21.61 7.43
N GLY A 66 -25.39 -21.80 7.16
CA GLY A 66 -24.52 -20.78 6.60
C GLY A 66 -24.15 -19.70 7.63
N TYR A 67 -23.16 -18.87 7.27
CA TYR A 67 -22.72 -17.74 8.10
C TYR A 67 -23.54 -16.48 7.85
N PHE A 68 -24.11 -16.36 6.64
CA PHE A 68 -24.85 -15.19 6.21
C PHE A 68 -26.32 -15.57 6.05
N HIS A 69 -27.16 -14.87 6.80
CA HIS A 69 -28.61 -14.91 6.66
C HIS A 69 -29.03 -13.62 5.96
N PRO A 70 -29.18 -13.61 4.63
CA PRO A 70 -29.64 -12.41 3.95
C PRO A 70 -31.01 -12.01 4.49
N PRO A 71 -31.26 -10.71 4.70
CA PRO A 71 -32.62 -10.24 4.94
C PRO A 71 -33.47 -10.54 3.71
N ASP A 72 -34.79 -10.65 3.92
CA ASP A 72 -35.74 -10.68 2.81
C ASP A 72 -35.63 -9.37 2.03
N LEU A 73 -35.19 -9.47 0.78
CA LEU A 73 -34.96 -8.32 -0.08
C LEU A 73 -36.27 -7.62 -0.42
N GLU A 74 -37.37 -8.35 -0.58
CA GLU A 74 -38.67 -7.75 -0.89
C GLU A 74 -39.18 -6.93 0.29
N ALA A 75 -39.05 -7.45 1.51
CA ALA A 75 -39.33 -6.69 2.73
C ALA A 75 -38.43 -5.45 2.86
N LEU A 76 -37.15 -5.56 2.50
CA LEU A 76 -36.21 -4.44 2.53
C LEU A 76 -36.65 -3.34 1.56
N PHE A 77 -36.95 -3.67 0.30
CA PHE A 77 -37.37 -2.70 -0.70
C PHE A 77 -38.79 -2.16 -0.48
N ALA A 78 -39.67 -2.92 0.19
CA ALA A 78 -40.99 -2.43 0.58
C ALA A 78 -40.91 -1.40 1.72
N LEU A 79 -39.93 -1.53 2.63
CA LEU A 79 -39.74 -0.62 3.76
C LEU A 79 -39.13 0.73 3.33
N PHE A 80 -38.33 0.74 2.26
CA PHE A 80 -37.74 1.95 1.71
C PHE A 80 -38.48 2.37 0.44
N SER A 81 -39.21 3.49 0.49
CA SER A 81 -39.76 4.09 -0.73
C SER A 81 -38.64 4.40 -1.71
N ARG A 82 -38.57 3.64 -2.81
CA ARG A 82 -37.58 3.87 -3.87
C ARG A 82 -37.87 5.21 -4.55
N ARG A 83 -36.87 6.09 -4.60
CA ARG A 83 -36.86 7.20 -5.55
C ARG A 83 -36.30 6.65 -6.85
N GLU A 84 -37.19 6.35 -7.79
CA GLU A 84 -36.78 6.02 -9.15
C GLU A 84 -36.10 7.24 -9.78
N ALA A 85 -34.97 7.04 -10.43
CA ALA A 85 -34.38 8.06 -11.29
C ALA A 85 -35.01 7.90 -12.68
N CYS A 86 -35.70 8.93 -13.16
CA CYS A 86 -36.23 8.94 -14.53
C CYS A 86 -35.07 9.00 -15.53
N ALA A 87 -35.21 8.28 -16.64
CA ALA A 87 -34.31 8.32 -17.79
C ALA A 87 -34.59 9.53 -18.69
#